data_AF-A0A7I0J5M2-F1
#
_entry.id   AF-A0A7I0J5M2-F1
#
_cell.length_a   1.000
_cell.length_b   1.000
_cell.length_c   1.000
_cell.angle_alpha   90.00
_cell.angle_beta   90.00
_cell.angle_gamma   90.00
#
_symmetry.space_group_name_H-M   'P 1'
#
loop_
_entity.id
_entity.type
_entity.pdbx_description
1 polymer ?
#
loop_
_entity_poly.entity_id
_entity_poly.type
_entity_poly.pdbx_seq_one_letter_code
_entity_poly.pdbx_strand_id
1 'polypeptide(L)'
;QIKAILQAANIELEVRQEASSSSLSPIEQNIVGMCLREAVTKIVKHSKATRCAVSVLESQGEMILKVEDNGIGLTDQNHDGNGIRGMKERIAL
;
A
#
# COMPACT_ATOMS: atom_id res chain seq x y z
N GLN A 1 11.95 2.06 -5.25
CA GLN A 1 11.41 3.44 -5.10
C GLN A 1 10.70 3.66 -3.76
N ILE A 2 9.75 2.80 -3.34
CA ILE A 2 9.00 2.93 -2.07
C ILE A 2 9.89 3.12 -0.83
N LYS A 3 10.92 2.27 -0.67
CA LYS A 3 11.88 2.36 0.44
C LYS A 3 12.49 3.74 0.60
N ALA A 4 12.93 4.35 -0.51
CA ALA A 4 13.56 5.68 -0.49
C ALA A 4 12.57 6.78 -0.08
N ILE A 5 11.31 6.68 -0.51
CA ILE A 5 10.25 7.64 -0.15
C ILE A 5 10.00 7.61 1.37
N LEU A 6 9.86 6.42 1.95
CA LEU A 6 9.63 6.27 3.39
C LEU A 6 10.84 6.71 4.22
N GLN A 7 12.06 6.35 3.77
CA GLN A 7 13.30 6.79 4.42
C GLN A 7 13.44 8.32 4.42
N ALA A 8 13.13 8.99 3.31
CA ALA A 8 13.17 10.45 3.25
C ALA A 8 12.14 11.13 4.18
N ALA A 9 11.07 10.41 4.55
CA ALA A 9 10.07 10.86 5.50
C ALA A 9 10.36 10.43 6.96
N ASN A 10 11.52 9.81 7.23
CA ASN A 10 11.87 9.22 8.52
C ASN A 10 10.87 8.15 9.00
N ILE A 11 10.32 7.38 8.07
CA ILE A 11 9.42 6.25 8.35
C ILE A 11 10.18 4.95 8.10
N GLU A 12 10.27 4.10 9.12
CA GLU A 12 10.84 2.77 9.01
C GLU A 12 9.93 1.87 8.16
N LEU A 13 10.51 1.15 7.21
CA LEU A 13 9.80 0.18 6.37
C LEU A 13 10.07 -1.24 6.85
N GLU A 14 9.01 -1.96 7.19
CA GLU A 14 9.01 -3.40 7.40
C GLU A 14 8.35 -4.08 6.21
N VAL A 15 9.00 -5.09 5.62
CA VAL A 15 8.44 -5.89 4.52
C VAL A 15 8.29 -7.32 4.99
N ARG A 16 7.05 -7.83 4.94
CA ARG A 16 6.73 -9.23 5.26
C ARG A 16 6.25 -9.91 3.99
N GLN A 17 7.01 -10.89 3.50
CA GLN A 17 6.64 -11.64 2.31
C GLN A 17 6.20 -13.03 2.77
N GLU A 18 4.89 -13.26 2.79
CA GLU A 18 4.31 -14.55 3.20
C GLU A 18 3.73 -15.31 2.01
N ALA A 19 3.68 -14.67 0.83
CA ALA A 19 3.35 -15.30 -0.45
C ALA A 19 4.38 -14.96 -1.53
N SER A 20 4.58 -15.89 -2.46
CA SER A 20 5.40 -15.68 -3.64
C SER A 20 4.62 -14.83 -4.65
N SER A 21 5.11 -13.62 -4.96
CA SER A 21 4.51 -12.76 -5.99
C SER A 21 4.63 -13.29 -7.42
N SER A 22 5.19 -14.49 -7.60
CA SER A 22 5.41 -15.14 -8.89
C SER A 22 4.14 -15.63 -9.57
N SER A 23 2.99 -15.57 -8.89
CA SER A 23 1.68 -15.92 -9.43
C SER A 23 0.96 -14.76 -10.15
N LEU A 24 1.43 -13.52 -9.99
CA LEU A 24 0.80 -12.36 -10.65
C LEU A 24 1.22 -12.21 -12.11
N SER A 25 0.25 -11.96 -12.97
CA SER A 25 0.48 -11.45 -14.33
C SER A 25 1.15 -10.07 -14.31
N PRO A 26 1.81 -9.64 -15.40
CA PRO A 26 2.42 -8.32 -15.49
C PRO A 26 1.43 -7.16 -15.24
N ILE A 27 0.17 -7.33 -15.62
CA ILE A 27 -0.88 -6.32 -15.42
C ILE A 27 -1.19 -6.20 -13.93
N GLU A 28 -1.38 -7.32 -13.23
CA GLU A 28 -1.64 -7.33 -11.80
C GLU A 28 -0.45 -6.77 -11.00
N GLN A 29 0.78 -7.12 -11.37
CA GLN A 29 1.99 -6.54 -10.76
C GLN A 29 2.02 -5.01 -10.89
N ASN A 30 1.60 -4.48 -12.05
CA ASN A 30 1.53 -3.04 -12.26
C ASN A 30 0.44 -2.40 -11.38
N ILE A 31 -0.76 -2.99 -11.32
CA ILE A 31 -1.87 -2.52 -10.48
C ILE A 31 -1.46 -2.52 -9.00
N VAL A 32 -0.84 -3.60 -8.52
CA VAL A 32 -0.30 -3.73 -7.15
C VAL A 32 0.75 -2.65 -6.89
N GLY A 33 1.68 -2.42 -7.81
CA GLY A 33 2.70 -1.37 -7.70
C GLY A 33 2.11 0.04 -7.63
N MET A 34 1.04 0.30 -8.37
CA MET A 34 0.29 1.57 -8.29
C MET A 34 -0.43 1.72 -6.95
N CYS A 35 -1.13 0.68 -6.49
CA CYS A 35 -1.85 0.71 -5.22
C CYS A 35 -0.89 0.93 -4.04
N LEU A 36 0.24 0.24 -4.04
CA LEU A 36 1.29 0.42 -3.03
C LEU A 36 1.84 1.86 -3.01
N ARG A 37 2.06 2.44 -4.19
CA ARG A 37 2.54 3.83 -4.30
C ARG A 37 1.54 4.84 -3.74
N GLU A 38 0.26 4.65 -4.04
CA GLU A 38 -0.80 5.52 -3.52
C GLU A 38 -0.92 5.39 -2.00
N ALA A 39 -0.92 4.17 -1.47
CA ALA A 39 -0.97 3.92 -0.03
C ALA A 39 0.22 4.57 0.70
N VAL A 40 1.44 4.37 0.22
CA VAL A 40 2.65 4.98 0.81
C VAL A 40 2.62 6.51 0.71
N THR A 41 2.10 7.06 -0.39
CA THR A 41 1.94 8.51 -0.54
C THR A 41 1.00 9.08 0.52
N LYS A 42 -0.10 8.39 0.81
CA LYS A 42 -1.02 8.78 1.88
C LYS A 42 -0.37 8.73 3.25
N ILE A 43 0.38 7.67 3.54
CA ILE A 43 1.13 7.52 4.79
C ILE A 43 2.08 8.70 4.98
N VAL A 44 2.97 8.94 4.01
CA VAL A 44 3.97 10.02 4.09
C VAL A 44 3.34 11.39 4.25
N LYS A 45 2.22 11.66 3.56
CA LYS A 45 1.58 12.98 3.59
C LYS A 45 0.73 13.24 4.83
N HIS A 46 0.09 12.22 5.40
CA HIS A 46 -1.03 12.43 6.33
C HIS A 46 -0.95 11.65 7.64
N SER A 47 -0.27 10.49 7.68
CA SER A 47 -0.35 9.60 8.84
C SER A 47 0.40 10.09 10.09
N LYS A 48 1.46 10.88 9.91
CA LYS A 48 2.47 11.14 10.96
C LYS A 48 3.08 9.86 11.58
N ALA A 49 3.03 8.75 10.84
CA ALA A 49 3.58 7.47 11.26
C ALA A 49 5.10 7.52 11.38
N THR A 50 5.65 6.64 12.21
CA THR A 50 7.10 6.37 12.29
C THR A 50 7.46 5.01 11.71
N ARG A 51 6.48 4.13 11.51
CA ARG A 51 6.63 2.79 10.97
C ARG A 51 5.54 2.50 9.95
N CYS A 52 5.93 1.83 8.87
CA CYS A 52 5.05 1.32 7.82
C CYS A 52 5.40 -0.15 7.57
N ALA A 53 4.39 -1.02 7.59
CA ALA A 53 4.52 -2.42 7.26
C ALA A 53 3.82 -2.73 5.94
N VAL A 54 4.51 -3.41 5.03
CA VAL A 54 3.96 -3.90 3.76
C VAL A 54 4.02 -5.40 3.76
N SER A 55 2.88 -6.04 3.53
CA SER A 55 2.77 -7.49 3.41
C SER A 55 2.03 -7.92 2.15
N VAL A 56 2.50 -9.01 1.56
CA VAL A 56 1.82 -9.71 0.47
C VAL A 56 1.53 -11.12 0.95
N LEU A 57 0.24 -11.44 0.99
CA LEU A 57 -0.30 -12.68 1.53
C LEU A 57 -1.15 -13.35 0.45
N GLU A 58 -1.29 -14.66 0.52
CA GLU A 58 -2.24 -15.42 -0.28
C GLU A 58 -3.21 -16.10 0.67
N SER A 59 -4.50 -15.89 0.48
CA SER A 59 -5.55 -16.43 1.34
C SER A 59 -6.78 -16.75 0.51
N GLN A 60 -7.28 -17.98 0.62
CA GLN A 60 -8.49 -18.44 -0.08
C GLN A 60 -8.45 -18.26 -1.61
N GLY A 61 -7.26 -18.32 -2.22
CA GLY A 61 -7.07 -18.11 -3.66
C GLY A 61 -7.03 -16.64 -4.08
N GLU A 62 -7.04 -15.71 -3.12
CA GLU A 62 -6.89 -14.29 -3.36
C GLU A 62 -5.51 -13.81 -2.91
N MET A 63 -4.90 -12.92 -3.69
CA MET A 63 -3.72 -12.19 -3.25
C MET A 63 -4.14 -10.94 -2.49
N ILE A 64 -3.58 -10.78 -1.30
CA ILE A 64 -3.84 -9.64 -0.42
C ILE A 64 -2.56 -8.81 -0.30
N LEU A 65 -2.57 -7.61 -0.86
CA LEU A 65 -1.61 -6.56 -0.52
C LEU A 65 -2.12 -5.80 0.70
N LYS A 66 -1.40 -5.89 1.81
CA LYS A 66 -1.72 -5.18 3.05
C LYS A 66 -0.63 -4.15 3.36
N VAL A 67 -1.07 -2.91 3.57
CA VAL A 67 -0.20 -1.77 3.92
C VAL A 67 -0.73 -1.16 5.21
N GLU A 68 0.11 -1.12 6.23
CA GLU A 68 -0.25 -0.68 7.59
C GLU A 68 0.73 0.39 8.07
N ASP A 69 0.25 1.36 8.82
CA ASP A 69 1.06 2.36 9.49
C ASP A 69 0.63 2.53 10.94
N ASN A 70 1.53 3.05 11.78
CA ASN A 70 1.28 3.33 13.20
C ASN A 70 0.90 4.79 13.47
N GLY A 71 0.37 5.49 12.46
CA GLY A 71 0.03 6.90 12.52
C GLY A 71 -1.28 7.19 13.24
N ILE A 72 -1.77 8.41 13.06
CA ILE A 72 -2.95 8.95 13.74
C ILE A 72 -4.30 8.42 13.19
N GLY A 73 -4.27 7.52 12.23
CA GLY A 73 -5.45 7.01 11.52
C GLY A 73 -6.07 8.02 10.55
N LEU A 74 -7.19 7.62 9.95
CA LEU A 74 -7.95 8.47 9.02
C LEU A 74 -8.86 9.41 9.82
N THR A 75 -8.47 10.67 9.97
CA THR A 75 -9.39 11.71 10.45
C THR A 75 -10.41 12.03 9.36
N ASP A 76 -11.67 12.24 9.75
CA ASP A 76 -12.93 12.28 8.96
C ASP A 76 -12.98 13.14 7.67
N GLN A 77 -11.89 13.83 7.33
CA GLN A 77 -11.84 14.86 6.30
C GLN A 77 -11.50 14.35 4.88
N ASN A 78 -11.28 13.06 4.64
CA ASN A 78 -10.90 12.57 3.29
C ASN A 78 -11.21 11.08 3.05
N HIS A 79 -12.38 10.61 3.49
CA HIS A 79 -12.77 9.21 3.31
C HIS A 79 -12.86 8.75 1.84
N ASP A 80 -13.10 9.68 0.90
CA ASP A 80 -13.18 9.42 -0.55
C ASP A 80 -12.23 10.31 -1.38
N GLY A 81 -10.97 10.41 -0.97
CA GLY A 81 -9.95 10.97 -1.87
C GLY A 81 -9.83 10.14 -3.16
N ASN A 82 -9.61 10.80 -4.31
CA ASN A 82 -9.49 10.18 -5.65
C ASN A 82 -8.59 8.92 -5.70
N GLY A 83 -7.63 8.79 -4.77
CA GLY A 83 -6.75 7.63 -4.65
C GLY A 83 -7.46 6.29 -4.35
N ILE A 84 -8.38 6.22 -3.37
CA ILE A 84 -9.05 4.94 -3.04
C ILE A 84 -10.02 4.54 -4.15
N ARG A 85 -10.78 5.51 -4.66
CA ARG A 85 -11.66 5.30 -5.81
C ARG A 85 -10.88 4.79 -7.02
N GLY A 86 -9.77 5.43 -7.35
CA GLY A 86 -8.92 5.00 -8.46
C GLY A 86 -8.29 3.63 -8.24
N MET A 87 -7.96 3.24 -7.00
CA MET A 87 -7.50 1.88 -6.71
C MET A 87 -8.61 0.86 -6.98
N LYS A 88 -9.83 1.12 -6.51
CA LYS A 88 -11.00 0.26 -6.76
C LYS A 88 -11.31 0.13 -8.25
N GLU A 89 -11.31 1.24 -8.98
CA GLU A 89 -11.56 1.25 -10.42
C GLU A 89 -10.53 0.41 -11.19
N ARG A 90 -9.25 0.40 -10.77
CA ARG A 90 -8.21 -0.39 -11.43
C ARG A 90 -8.23 -1.87 -11.09
N ILE A 91 -8.63 -2.22 -9.88
CA ILE A 91 -8.79 -3.63 -9.47
C ILE A 91 -9.98 -4.26 -10.20
N ALA A 92 -10.97 -3.46 -10.60
CA ALA A 92 -12.12 -3.90 -11.38
C ALA A 92 -11.88 -4.02 -12.90
N LEU A 93 -10.67 -3.70 -13.39
CA LEU A 93 -10.26 -3.88 -14.79
C LEU A 93 -9.63 -5.25 -15.01
#